data_AF-A0A7C9EDE7-F1
#
_entry.id   AF-A0A7C9EDE7-F1
#
_cell.length_a   1.000
_cell.length_b   1.000
_cell.length_c   1.000
_cell.angle_alpha   90.00
_cell.angle_beta   90.00
_cell.angle_gamma   90.00
#
_symmetry.space_group_name_H-M   'P 1'
#
loop_
_entity.id
_entity.type
_entity.pdbx_description
1 polymer ?
#
loop_
_entity_poly.entity_id
_entity_poly.type
_entity_poly.pdbx_seq_one_letter_code
_entity_poly.pdbx_strand_id
1 'polypeptide(L)'
;SVRLIDHMVDEHNIDINGDMLKKVKEMIVASSEHASLRSMHEKRFLYDIVANGRNGIDVDKFDYIVRDCRACGLGCGFHFERLLQTMRVMGDEICYRAKEYLTIHKLFITRAELHRTVYMHSKVKAIELMLVDALVKANDHLGIASFIHDPAEFWKVL
;
A
#
# COMPACT_ATOMS: atom_id res chain seq x y z
N SER A 1 -7.83 1.22 -6.93
CA SER A 1 -7.70 2.36 -5.98
C SER A 1 -8.12 3.69 -6.60
N VAL A 2 -7.39 4.23 -7.60
CA VAL A 2 -7.68 5.57 -8.19
C VAL A 2 -9.14 5.73 -8.67
N ARG A 3 -9.66 4.75 -9.42
CA ARG A 3 -11.06 4.77 -9.92
C ARG A 3 -12.12 4.73 -8.80
N LEU A 4 -11.82 4.06 -7.69
CA LEU A 4 -12.71 4.03 -6.52
C LEU A 4 -12.70 5.38 -5.80
N ILE A 5 -11.56 6.05 -5.71
CA ILE A 5 -11.47 7.37 -5.09
C ILE A 5 -12.31 8.39 -5.87
N ASP A 6 -12.19 8.39 -7.20
CA ASP A 6 -13.02 9.25 -8.05
C ASP A 6 -14.52 8.98 -7.80
N HIS A 7 -14.90 7.69 -7.78
CA HIS A 7 -16.28 7.30 -7.47
C HIS A 7 -16.75 7.76 -6.08
N MET A 8 -15.94 7.59 -5.04
CA MET A 8 -16.30 8.01 -3.67
C MET A 8 -16.48 9.53 -3.55
N VAL A 9 -15.64 10.31 -4.24
CA VAL A 9 -15.76 11.77 -4.27
C VAL A 9 -17.06 12.18 -4.95
N ASP A 10 -17.37 11.58 -6.10
CA ASP A 10 -18.56 11.88 -6.88
C ASP A 10 -19.85 11.43 -6.17
N GLU A 11 -19.90 10.19 -5.68
CA GLU A 11 -21.08 9.60 -5.04
C GLU A 11 -21.47 10.34 -3.75
N HIS A 12 -20.48 10.74 -2.95
CA HIS A 12 -20.72 11.42 -1.68
C HIS A 12 -20.62 12.95 -1.76
N ASN A 13 -20.44 13.51 -2.96
CA ASN A 13 -20.28 14.95 -3.18
C ASN A 13 -19.22 15.57 -2.24
N ILE A 14 -18.05 14.93 -2.14
CA ILE A 14 -16.97 15.39 -1.26
C ILE A 14 -16.35 16.66 -1.85
N ASP A 15 -16.40 17.76 -1.10
CA ASP A 15 -15.77 19.02 -1.49
C ASP A 15 -14.24 18.91 -1.39
N ILE A 16 -13.60 18.60 -2.51
CA ILE A 16 -12.15 18.50 -2.64
C ILE A 16 -11.68 19.19 -3.93
N ASN A 17 -10.59 19.95 -3.81
CA ASN A 17 -9.97 20.60 -4.96
C ASN A 17 -9.42 19.55 -5.94
N GLY A 18 -9.71 19.69 -7.23
CA GLY A 18 -9.24 18.78 -8.29
C GLY A 18 -7.73 18.58 -8.35
N ASP A 19 -6.93 19.62 -8.06
CA ASP A 19 -5.47 19.50 -7.98
C ASP A 19 -5.04 18.67 -6.77
N MET A 20 -5.73 18.80 -5.63
CA MET A 20 -5.48 17.98 -4.45
C MET A 20 -5.86 16.52 -4.70
N LEU A 21 -7.03 16.28 -5.31
CA LEU A 21 -7.47 14.94 -5.69
C LEU A 21 -6.47 14.28 -6.64
N LYS A 22 -5.97 15.03 -7.62
CA LYS A 22 -4.91 14.56 -8.53
C LYS A 22 -3.65 14.15 -7.76
N LYS A 23 -3.16 14.98 -6.84
CA LYS A 23 -1.98 14.67 -6.03
C LYS A 23 -2.16 13.42 -5.17
N VAL A 24 -3.32 13.27 -4.52
CA VAL A 24 -3.63 12.05 -3.74
C VAL A 24 -3.55 10.82 -4.63
N LYS A 25 -4.16 10.87 -5.82
CA LYS A 25 -4.15 9.76 -6.78
C LYS A 25 -2.73 9.44 -7.25
N GLU A 26 -1.90 10.46 -7.50
CA GLU A 26 -0.49 10.29 -7.87
C GLU A 26 0.34 9.66 -6.73
N MET A 27 0.14 10.09 -5.47
CA MET A 27 0.83 9.50 -4.30
C MET A 27 0.50 8.02 -4.11
N ILE A 28 -0.70 7.57 -4.48
CA ILE A 28 -1.13 6.16 -4.38
C ILE A 28 -0.45 5.29 -5.43
N VAL A 29 -0.20 5.82 -6.63
CA VAL A 29 0.41 5.06 -7.74
C VAL A 29 1.91 5.36 -7.93
N ALA A 30 2.51 6.13 -7.01
CA ALA A 30 3.90 6.57 -7.07
C ALA A 30 4.92 5.43 -7.12
N SER A 31 4.56 4.23 -6.63
CA SER A 31 5.41 3.04 -6.69
C SER A 31 5.31 2.23 -7.99
N SER A 32 4.45 2.62 -8.93
CA SER A 32 4.22 1.88 -10.17
C SER A 32 5.24 2.25 -11.26
N GLU A 33 5.66 1.29 -12.10
CA GLU A 33 6.68 1.49 -13.15
C GLU A 33 6.35 2.62 -14.17
N HIS A 34 5.09 3.05 -14.21
CA HIS A 34 4.60 4.15 -15.05
C HIS A 34 4.49 5.50 -14.34
N ALA A 35 5.11 5.68 -13.17
CA ALA A 35 5.27 6.99 -12.52
C ALA A 35 6.22 7.86 -13.36
N SER A 36 5.73 8.29 -14.51
CA SER A 36 6.37 9.24 -15.39
C SER A 36 6.78 10.47 -14.58
N LEU A 37 8.06 10.82 -14.69
CA LEU A 37 8.67 12.07 -14.25
C LEU A 37 7.74 13.29 -14.50
N ARG A 38 6.84 13.59 -13.56
CA ARG A 38 5.86 14.70 -13.62
C ARG A 38 5.51 15.03 -12.17
N SER A 39 5.69 16.22 -11.61
CA SER A 39 5.94 17.57 -12.11
C SER A 39 7.29 18.11 -11.61
N MET A 40 8.05 18.83 -12.43
CA MET A 40 9.30 19.50 -12.03
C MET A 40 9.12 20.57 -10.92
N HIS A 41 7.88 20.85 -10.51
CA HIS A 41 7.52 21.90 -9.55
C HIS A 41 7.07 21.39 -8.18
N GLU A 42 6.96 20.08 -7.96
CA GLU A 42 6.45 19.51 -6.71
C GLU A 42 7.55 18.85 -5.87
N LYS A 43 7.39 18.90 -4.54
CA LYS A 43 8.32 18.33 -3.57
C LYS A 43 8.29 16.80 -3.67
N ARG A 44 9.32 16.20 -4.28
CA ARG A 44 9.42 14.76 -4.54
C ARG A 44 9.29 13.93 -3.27
N PHE A 45 9.84 14.39 -2.14
CA PHE A 45 9.80 13.64 -0.88
C PHE A 45 8.37 13.32 -0.41
N LEU A 46 7.34 14.05 -0.86
CA LEU A 46 5.95 13.75 -0.50
C LEU A 46 5.49 12.40 -1.07
N TYR A 47 5.98 12.04 -2.26
CA TYR A 47 5.66 10.78 -2.93
C TYR A 47 6.37 9.57 -2.31
N ASP A 48 7.39 9.79 -1.47
CA ASP A 48 8.04 8.75 -0.68
C ASP A 48 7.20 8.33 0.56
N ILE A 49 6.13 9.06 0.91
CA ILE A 49 5.39 8.82 2.16
C ILE A 49 4.44 7.63 2.03
N VAL A 50 3.56 7.64 1.03
CA VAL A 50 2.42 6.70 0.90
C VAL A 50 2.83 5.43 0.14
N ALA A 51 3.45 5.58 -1.03
CA ALA A 51 3.86 4.47 -1.87
C ALA A 51 5.24 4.75 -2.45
N ASN A 52 6.28 4.34 -1.72
CA ASN A 52 7.65 4.69 -2.05
C ASN A 52 8.22 3.74 -3.12
N GLY A 53 8.17 4.14 -4.38
CA GLY A 53 8.74 3.37 -5.49
C GLY A 53 10.26 3.28 -5.51
N ARG A 54 10.95 4.16 -4.79
CA ARG A 54 12.41 4.30 -4.86
C ARG A 54 13.13 3.25 -4.02
N ASN A 55 12.66 3.02 -2.81
CA ASN A 55 13.28 2.06 -1.88
C ASN A 55 12.26 1.25 -1.07
N GLY A 56 10.96 1.48 -1.28
CA GLY A 56 9.90 0.74 -0.61
C GLY A 56 9.72 1.09 0.86
N ILE A 57 10.36 2.12 1.41
CA ILE A 57 10.15 2.55 2.80
C ILE A 57 9.01 3.57 2.83
N ASP A 58 7.82 3.12 3.21
CA ASP A 58 6.58 3.91 3.24
C ASP A 58 5.71 3.55 4.45
N VAL A 59 4.72 4.39 4.75
CA VAL A 59 3.84 4.22 5.92
C VAL A 59 2.88 3.04 5.79
N ASP A 60 2.60 2.58 4.57
CA ASP A 60 1.83 1.34 4.31
C ASP A 60 2.50 0.14 5.01
N LYS A 61 3.80 -0.04 4.79
CA LYS A 61 4.57 -1.09 5.46
C LYS A 61 4.67 -0.90 6.95
N PHE A 62 4.73 0.35 7.42
CA PHE A 62 4.82 0.60 8.85
C PHE A 62 3.56 0.13 9.58
N ASP A 63 2.39 0.38 8.98
CA ASP A 63 1.12 -0.04 9.54
C ASP A 63 0.93 -1.56 9.44
N TYR A 64 0.98 -2.14 8.24
CA TYR A 64 0.60 -3.54 8.07
C TYR A 64 1.55 -4.49 8.80
N ILE A 65 2.86 -4.19 8.89
CA ILE A 65 3.81 -5.07 9.59
C ILE A 65 3.47 -5.16 11.07
N VAL A 66 3.22 -4.03 11.72
CA VAL A 66 2.87 -4.00 13.14
C VAL A 66 1.51 -4.64 13.38
N ARG A 67 0.53 -4.33 12.52
CA ARG A 67 -0.83 -4.88 12.58
C ARG A 67 -0.84 -6.40 12.41
N ASP A 68 -0.16 -6.91 11.40
CA ASP A 68 -0.17 -8.34 11.05
C ASP A 68 0.63 -9.16 12.05
N CYS A 69 1.78 -8.66 12.53
CA CYS A 69 2.49 -9.31 13.63
C CYS A 69 1.57 -9.48 14.85
N ARG A 70 0.85 -8.41 15.24
CA ARG A 70 -0.11 -8.48 16.35
C ARG A 70 -1.24 -9.48 16.07
N ALA A 71 -1.84 -9.43 14.88
CA ALA A 71 -2.98 -10.28 14.51
C ALA A 71 -2.59 -11.77 14.44
N CYS A 72 -1.36 -12.07 14.01
CA CYS A 72 -0.83 -13.43 13.93
C CYS A 72 -0.17 -13.92 15.24
N GLY A 73 -0.14 -13.10 16.29
CA GLY A 73 0.53 -13.46 17.55
C GLY A 73 2.06 -13.57 17.44
N LEU A 74 2.66 -12.87 16.48
CA LEU A 74 4.10 -12.84 16.24
C LEU A 74 4.73 -11.62 16.92
N GLY A 75 5.98 -11.78 17.38
CA GLY A 75 6.77 -10.63 17.83
C GLY A 75 7.09 -9.68 16.67
N CYS A 76 6.87 -8.39 16.86
CA CYS A 76 7.27 -7.37 15.88
C CYS A 76 8.60 -6.74 16.30
N GLY A 77 9.66 -6.98 15.53
CA GLY A 77 10.96 -6.36 15.77
C GLY A 77 11.05 -4.91 15.26
N PHE A 78 10.13 -4.51 14.38
CA PHE A 78 10.11 -3.20 13.76
C PHE A 78 9.33 -2.17 14.59
N HIS A 79 10.01 -1.10 15.01
CA HIS A 79 9.44 0.01 15.78
C HIS A 79 9.74 1.32 15.07
N PHE A 80 8.74 1.89 14.39
CA PHE A 80 8.92 3.03 13.49
C PHE A 80 8.86 4.39 14.20
N GLU A 81 8.38 4.46 15.45
CA GLU A 81 8.08 5.71 16.15
C GLU A 81 9.32 6.60 16.25
N ARG A 82 10.47 6.01 16.60
CA ARG A 82 11.76 6.72 16.66
C ARG A 82 12.26 7.13 15.27
N LEU A 83 11.96 6.34 14.24
CA LEU A 83 12.32 6.65 12.86
C LEU A 83 11.57 7.92 12.41
N LEU A 84 10.27 8.02 12.68
CA LEU A 84 9.43 9.19 12.37
C LEU A 84 9.89 10.46 13.08
N GLN A 85 10.34 10.36 14.33
CA GLN A 85 10.85 11.53 15.09
C GLN A 85 12.18 12.06 14.54
N THR A 86 13.01 11.19 13.95
CA THR A 86 14.39 11.50 13.60
C THR A 86 14.65 11.70 12.11
N MET A 87 13.73 11.26 11.24
CA MET A 87 13.82 11.47 9.79
C MET A 87 13.81 12.96 9.42
N ARG A 88 14.43 13.31 8.30
CA ARG A 88 14.54 14.69 7.78
C ARG A 88 14.43 14.68 6.28
N VAL A 89 14.00 15.81 5.71
CA VAL A 89 14.09 16.03 4.26
C VAL A 89 15.44 16.64 3.95
N MET A 90 16.21 16.01 3.05
CA MET A 90 17.47 16.52 2.52
C MET A 90 17.52 16.26 1.01
N GLY A 91 17.85 17.27 0.21
CA GLY A 91 17.91 17.09 -1.25
C GLY A 91 16.59 16.61 -1.88
N ASP A 92 15.45 17.02 -1.32
CA ASP A 92 14.11 16.61 -1.75
C ASP A 92 13.86 15.09 -1.63
N GLU A 93 14.45 14.47 -0.59
CA GLU A 93 14.26 13.07 -0.22
C GLU A 93 14.03 12.92 1.27
N ILE A 94 13.24 11.92 1.67
CA ILE A 94 13.21 11.48 3.06
C ILE A 94 14.51 10.74 3.37
N CYS A 95 15.23 11.24 4.37
CA CYS A 95 16.49 10.69 4.85
C CYS A 95 16.37 10.27 6.31
N TYR A 96 17.10 9.20 6.65
CA TYR A 96 17.15 8.64 8.00
C TYR A 96 18.55 8.82 8.58
N ARG A 97 18.64 8.99 9.91
CA ARG A 97 19.95 9.09 10.57
C ARG A 97 20.70 7.77 10.44
N ALA A 98 22.00 7.81 10.12
CA ALA A 98 22.82 6.61 9.94
C ALA A 98 22.75 5.63 11.12
N LYS A 99 22.65 6.12 12.36
CA LYS A 99 22.51 5.28 13.56
C LYS A 99 21.19 4.49 13.66
N GLU A 100 20.18 4.84 12.87
CA GLU A 100 18.89 4.13 12.82
C GLU A 100 18.90 2.98 11.79
N TYR A 101 20.04 2.65 11.18
CA TYR A 101 20.15 1.60 10.16
C TYR A 101 19.58 0.26 10.63
N LEU A 102 19.73 -0.10 11.92
CA LEU A 102 19.16 -1.32 12.48
C LEU A 102 17.63 -1.33 12.43
N THR A 103 16.98 -0.19 12.67
CA THR A 103 15.52 -0.07 12.59
C THR A 103 15.03 -0.30 11.16
N ILE A 104 15.73 0.29 10.18
CA ILE A 104 15.44 0.06 8.75
C ILE A 104 15.70 -1.40 8.37
N HIS A 105 16.77 -2.00 8.88
CA HIS A 105 17.04 -3.42 8.62
C HIS A 105 15.93 -4.33 9.20
N LYS A 106 15.45 -4.03 10.41
CA LYS A 106 14.33 -4.76 11.03
C LYS A 106 13.03 -4.64 10.22
N LEU A 107 12.76 -3.51 9.57
CA LEU A 107 11.62 -3.39 8.64
C LEU A 107 11.64 -4.51 7.59
N PHE A 108 12.76 -4.65 6.89
CA PHE A 108 12.89 -5.61 5.80
C PHE A 108 12.94 -7.06 6.28
N ILE A 109 13.62 -7.34 7.40
CA ILE A 109 13.62 -8.68 8.00
C ILE A 109 12.22 -9.09 8.43
N THR A 110 11.52 -8.27 9.22
CA THR A 110 10.18 -8.61 9.70
C THR A 110 9.21 -8.78 8.53
N ARG A 111 9.32 -7.95 7.48
CA ARG A 111 8.56 -8.16 6.23
C ARG A 111 8.86 -9.51 5.58
N ALA A 112 10.12 -9.88 5.46
CA ALA A 112 10.52 -11.16 4.86
C ALA A 112 10.04 -12.36 5.69
N GLU A 113 10.08 -12.25 7.02
CA GLU A 113 9.54 -13.24 7.95
C GLU A 113 8.03 -13.40 7.77
N LEU A 114 7.26 -12.31 7.84
CA LEU A 114 5.80 -12.32 7.59
C LEU A 114 5.46 -12.96 6.24
N HIS A 115 6.22 -12.63 5.20
CA HIS A 115 6.00 -13.21 3.88
C HIS A 115 6.23 -14.72 3.87
N ARG A 116 7.28 -15.22 4.53
CA ARG A 116 7.61 -16.65 4.55
C ARG A 116 6.69 -17.45 5.46
N THR A 117 6.30 -16.91 6.59
CA THR A 117 5.60 -17.66 7.65
C THR A 117 4.09 -17.48 7.62
N VAL A 118 3.61 -16.34 7.13
CA VAL A 118 2.18 -15.98 7.10
C VAL A 118 1.69 -15.93 5.66
N TYR A 119 2.14 -14.96 4.86
CA TYR A 119 1.53 -14.67 3.56
C TYR A 119 1.72 -15.79 2.53
N MET A 120 2.85 -16.50 2.57
CA MET A 120 3.14 -17.66 1.71
C MET A 120 3.01 -18.99 2.43
N HIS A 121 2.34 -19.03 3.59
CA HIS A 121 2.11 -20.29 4.27
C HIS A 121 1.31 -21.23 3.35
N SER A 122 1.80 -22.47 3.18
CA SER A 122 1.28 -23.39 2.16
C SER A 122 -0.24 -23.64 2.27
N LYS A 123 -0.75 -23.75 3.51
CA LYS A 123 -2.19 -23.90 3.74
C LYS A 123 -3.01 -22.65 3.42
N VAL A 124 -2.45 -21.45 3.65
CA VAL A 124 -3.11 -20.18 3.27
C VAL A 124 -3.20 -20.11 1.75
N LYS A 125 -2.09 -20.40 1.04
CA LYS A 125 -2.08 -20.44 -0.42
C LYS A 125 -3.00 -21.50 -1.02
N ALA A 126 -3.09 -22.68 -0.41
CA ALA A 126 -4.04 -23.69 -0.84
C ALA A 126 -5.49 -23.18 -0.76
N ILE A 127 -5.87 -22.54 0.35
CA ILE A 127 -7.21 -21.98 0.53
C ILE A 127 -7.48 -20.82 -0.44
N GLU A 128 -6.51 -19.92 -0.64
CA GLU A 128 -6.61 -18.84 -1.63
C GLU A 128 -6.88 -19.40 -3.04
N LEU A 129 -6.15 -20.43 -3.46
CA LEU A 129 -6.34 -21.06 -4.78
C LEU A 129 -7.70 -21.76 -4.89
N MET A 130 -8.13 -22.47 -3.84
CA MET A 130 -9.47 -23.08 -3.82
C MET A 130 -10.59 -22.03 -3.92
N LEU A 131 -10.41 -20.86 -3.28
CA LEU A 131 -11.35 -19.75 -3.39
C LEU A 131 -11.36 -19.18 -4.80
N VAL A 132 -10.20 -19.00 -5.43
CA VAL A 132 -10.11 -18.57 -6.83
C VAL A 132 -10.83 -19.56 -7.76
N ASP A 133 -10.63 -20.87 -7.59
CA ASP A 133 -11.34 -21.89 -8.38
C ASP A 133 -12.87 -21.79 -8.22
N ALA A 134 -13.34 -21.54 -6.99
CA ALA A 134 -14.76 -21.36 -6.71
C ALA A 134 -15.31 -20.09 -7.38
N LEU A 135 -14.59 -18.98 -7.30
CA LEU A 135 -14.97 -17.71 -7.94
C LEU A 135 -15.00 -17.84 -9.46
N VAL A 136 -14.02 -18.52 -10.07
CA VAL A 136 -13.98 -18.78 -11.52
C VAL A 136 -15.20 -19.60 -11.95
N LYS A 137 -15.53 -20.67 -11.24
CA LYS A 137 -16.72 -21.50 -11.55
C LYS A 137 -18.03 -20.75 -11.36
N ALA A 138 -18.11 -19.85 -10.38
CA ALA A 138 -19.31 -19.05 -10.13
C ALA A 138 -19.47 -17.87 -11.10
N ASN A 139 -18.39 -17.45 -11.76
CA ASN A 139 -18.37 -16.24 -12.58
C ASN A 139 -19.35 -16.29 -13.76
N ASP A 140 -19.56 -17.45 -14.39
CA ASP A 140 -20.50 -17.58 -15.52
C ASP A 140 -21.96 -17.30 -15.11
N HIS A 141 -22.28 -17.45 -13.82
CA HIS A 141 -23.61 -17.19 -13.26
C HIS A 141 -23.71 -15.83 -12.57
N LEU A 142 -22.65 -15.37 -11.92
CA LEU A 142 -22.66 -14.18 -11.07
C LEU A 142 -22.01 -12.96 -11.72
N GLY A 143 -21.24 -13.13 -12.80
CA GLY A 143 -20.58 -12.04 -13.51
C GLY A 143 -19.52 -11.28 -12.70
N ILE A 144 -18.98 -11.87 -11.63
CA ILE A 144 -18.09 -11.23 -10.64
C ILE A 144 -16.92 -10.48 -11.29
N ALA A 145 -16.28 -11.09 -12.30
CA ALA A 145 -15.14 -10.51 -13.00
C ALA A 145 -15.48 -9.19 -13.69
N SER A 146 -16.74 -8.98 -14.10
CA SER A 146 -17.17 -7.73 -14.74
C SER A 146 -17.18 -6.54 -13.77
N PHE A 147 -17.32 -6.79 -12.46
CA PHE A 147 -17.46 -5.73 -11.46
C PHE A 147 -16.17 -4.90 -11.31
N ILE A 148 -15.00 -5.45 -11.68
CA ILE A 148 -13.73 -4.69 -11.67
C ILE A 148 -13.76 -3.48 -12.61
N HIS A 149 -14.68 -3.48 -13.58
CA HIS A 149 -14.86 -2.40 -14.55
C HIS A 149 -15.84 -1.33 -14.09
N ASP A 150 -16.54 -1.50 -12.98
CA ASP A 150 -17.46 -0.50 -12.44
C ASP A 150 -17.19 -0.27 -10.95
N PRO A 151 -16.65 0.89 -10.53
CA PRO A 151 -16.45 1.21 -9.12
C PRO A 151 -17.69 1.06 -8.24
N ALA A 152 -18.90 1.30 -8.79
CA ALA A 152 -20.17 1.19 -8.06
C ALA A 152 -20.55 -0.26 -7.74
N GLU A 153 -20.04 -1.22 -8.51
CA GLU A 153 -20.21 -2.65 -8.26
C GLU A 153 -18.99 -3.26 -7.57
N PHE A 154 -17.80 -2.76 -7.86
CA PHE A 154 -16.54 -3.29 -7.33
C PHE A 154 -16.48 -3.30 -5.81
N TRP A 155 -17.01 -2.27 -5.14
CA TRP A 155 -16.98 -2.23 -3.67
C TRP A 155 -17.86 -3.32 -3.01
N LYS A 156 -18.82 -3.89 -3.74
CA LYS A 156 -19.68 -4.97 -3.24
C LYS A 156 -18.98 -6.33 -3.22
N VAL A 157 -17.82 -6.45 -3.87
CA VAL A 157 -16.98 -7.65 -3.91
C VAL A 157 -15.63 -7.49 -3.21
N LEU A 158 -15.43 -6.34 -2.55
CA LEU A 158 -14.35 -6.12 -1.58
C LEU A 158 -14.76 -6.67 -0.21
#